data_AF-L9YQ01-F1
#
_entry.id   AF-L9YQ01-F1
#
_cell.length_a   1.000
_cell.length_b   1.000
_cell.length_c   1.000
_cell.angle_alpha   90.00
_cell.angle_beta   90.00
_cell.angle_gamma   90.00
#
_symmetry.space_group_name_H-M   'P 1'
#
loop_
_entity.id
_entity.type
_entity.pdbx_description
1 polymer ?
#
loop_
_entity_poly.entity_id
_entity_poly.type
_entity_poly.pdbx_seq_one_letter_code
_entity_poly.pdbx_strand_id
1 'polypeptide(L)'
;MRDHVRPTDGDYPGGIYRAVGTGDAVTLLRVGDADGRRVNTGEIVTVEESDLEAFEPADNPDGNRPLGATVASSLEMLYWRLRAFEQQLVAHLIPATAVGALVAVGYVGDSIGPLSGSVASVVLLIGAVGLAFVGGGYLDR
;
A
#
# COMPACT_ATOMS: atom_id res chain seq x y z
N MET A 1 -15.71 -17.02 -19.49
CA MET A 1 -16.49 -16.21 -18.54
C MET A 1 -15.85 -14.84 -18.45
N ARG A 2 -16.64 -13.76 -18.49
CA ARG A 2 -16.14 -12.39 -18.36
C ARG A 2 -16.05 -12.09 -16.87
N ASP A 3 -14.87 -11.71 -16.38
CA ASP A 3 -14.68 -11.41 -14.95
C ASP A 3 -15.46 -10.19 -14.50
N HIS A 4 -15.65 -9.21 -15.40
CA HIS A 4 -16.35 -7.96 -15.14
C HIS A 4 -17.43 -7.70 -16.19
N VAL A 5 -18.59 -7.26 -15.70
CA VAL A 5 -19.78 -7.02 -16.52
C VAL A 5 -20.49 -5.73 -16.08
N ARG A 6 -21.25 -5.13 -17.00
CA ARG A 6 -22.05 -3.92 -16.75
C ARG A 6 -23.47 -4.13 -17.30
N PRO A 7 -24.52 -3.73 -16.57
CA PRO A 7 -25.89 -3.79 -17.07
C PRO A 7 -26.06 -2.89 -18.30
N THR A 8 -26.81 -3.37 -19.29
CA THR A 8 -27.16 -2.61 -20.51
C THR A 8 -28.55 -1.97 -20.41
N ASP A 9 -29.34 -2.38 -19.43
CA ASP A 9 -30.70 -1.92 -19.16
C ASP A 9 -30.86 -1.39 -17.72
N GLY A 10 -32.10 -1.01 -17.37
CA GLY A 10 -32.44 -0.35 -16.10
C GLY A 10 -32.87 -1.30 -14.98
N ASP A 11 -32.82 -2.62 -15.20
CA ASP A 11 -33.29 -3.62 -14.23
C ASP A 11 -32.28 -3.80 -13.08
N TYR A 12 -31.04 -3.37 -13.29
CA TYR A 12 -29.97 -3.41 -12.31
C TYR A 12 -29.37 -2.02 -12.07
N PRO A 13 -28.89 -1.72 -10.84
CA PRO A 13 -28.20 -0.47 -10.57
C PRO A 13 -26.99 -0.27 -11.50
N GLY A 14 -26.82 0.97 -11.99
CA GLY A 14 -25.68 1.29 -12.86
C GLY A 14 -24.34 1.06 -12.17
N GLY A 15 -23.44 0.31 -12.82
CA GLY A 15 -22.11 0.02 -12.28
C GLY A 15 -21.35 -1.06 -13.02
N ILE A 16 -20.16 -1.37 -12.52
CA ILE A 16 -19.36 -2.52 -12.94
C ILE A 16 -19.45 -3.59 -11.86
N TYR A 17 -19.77 -4.80 -12.26
CA TYR A 17 -19.92 -5.95 -11.41
C TYR A 17 -18.85 -6.99 -11.72
N ARG A 18 -18.35 -7.67 -10.69
CA ARG A 18 -17.43 -8.80 -10.82
C ARG A 18 -18.16 -10.10 -10.50
N ALA A 19 -17.99 -11.12 -11.34
CA ALA A 19 -18.48 -12.46 -11.02
C ALA A 19 -17.65 -13.06 -9.86
N VAL A 20 -18.31 -13.38 -8.76
CA VAL A 20 -17.69 -13.92 -7.54
C VAL A 20 -18.15 -15.34 -7.19
N GLY A 21 -19.17 -15.84 -7.88
CA GLY A 21 -19.63 -17.21 -7.74
C GLY A 21 -20.48 -17.63 -8.93
N THR A 22 -20.37 -18.90 -9.30
CA THR A 22 -21.18 -19.54 -10.35
C THR A 22 -21.76 -20.85 -9.84
N GLY A 23 -23.07 -20.95 -9.86
CA GLY A 23 -23.84 -22.17 -9.58
C GLY A 23 -25.04 -22.21 -10.55
N ASP A 24 -26.23 -22.52 -10.04
CA ASP A 24 -27.48 -22.43 -10.83
C ASP A 24 -27.77 -20.98 -11.28
N ALA A 25 -27.27 -20.00 -10.51
CA ALA A 25 -27.26 -18.59 -10.84
C ALA A 25 -25.86 -17.99 -10.64
N VAL A 26 -25.59 -16.85 -11.26
CA VAL A 26 -24.32 -16.13 -11.14
C VAL A 26 -24.44 -15.04 -10.09
N THR A 27 -23.47 -15.02 -9.17
CA THR A 27 -23.38 -14.01 -8.13
C THR A 27 -22.41 -12.91 -8.56
N LEU A 28 -22.93 -11.69 -8.61
CA LEU A 28 -22.25 -10.48 -9.07
C LEU A 28 -22.04 -9.53 -7.90
N LEU A 29 -20.79 -9.11 -7.66
CA LEU A 29 -20.43 -8.09 -6.69
C LEU A 29 -20.20 -6.76 -7.40
N ARG A 30 -20.87 -5.69 -6.96
CA ARG A 30 -20.62 -4.35 -7.51
C ARG A 30 -19.26 -3.83 -7.05
N VAL A 31 -18.37 -3.61 -8.02
CA VAL A 31 -16.98 -3.18 -7.80
C VAL A 31 -16.67 -1.82 -8.44
N GLY A 32 -17.53 -1.31 -9.30
CA GLY A 32 -17.40 0.01 -9.90
C GLY A 32 -18.73 0.77 -10.01
N ASP A 33 -18.65 2.10 -10.03
CA ASP A 33 -19.78 2.98 -10.34
C ASP A 33 -20.02 3.07 -11.86
N ALA A 34 -21.05 3.83 -12.27
CA ALA A 34 -21.38 4.05 -13.67
C ALA A 34 -20.27 4.77 -14.45
N ASP A 35 -19.46 5.59 -13.77
CA ASP A 35 -18.29 6.28 -14.32
C ASP A 35 -17.06 5.35 -14.46
N GLY A 36 -17.18 4.09 -14.05
CA GLY A 36 -16.10 3.11 -14.08
C GLY A 36 -15.04 3.29 -13.00
N ARG A 37 -15.37 4.01 -11.91
CA ARG A 37 -14.48 4.15 -10.74
C ARG A 37 -14.77 3.05 -9.72
N ARG A 38 -13.72 2.56 -9.09
CA ARG A 38 -13.82 1.53 -8.05
C ARG A 38 -14.65 2.00 -6.85
N VAL A 39 -15.60 1.18 -6.42
CA VAL A 39 -16.40 1.37 -5.20
C VAL A 39 -16.41 0.10 -4.36
N ASN A 40 -16.53 0.23 -3.04
CA ASN A 40 -16.64 -0.90 -2.12
C ASN A 40 -18.00 -0.86 -1.42
N THR A 41 -19.08 -1.05 -2.17
CA THR A 41 -20.45 -1.02 -1.61
C THR A 41 -20.81 -2.31 -0.88
N GLY A 42 -20.16 -3.43 -1.22
CA GLY A 42 -20.56 -4.76 -0.75
C GLY A 42 -21.88 -5.24 -1.35
N GLU A 43 -22.39 -4.53 -2.36
CA GLU A 43 -23.67 -4.83 -3.01
C GLU A 43 -23.53 -6.07 -3.90
N ILE A 44 -24.34 -7.07 -3.62
CA ILE A 44 -24.37 -8.34 -4.33
C ILE A 44 -25.71 -8.49 -5.06
N VAL A 45 -25.65 -8.90 -6.31
CA VAL A 45 -26.81 -9.24 -7.13
C VAL A 45 -26.65 -10.69 -7.59
N THR A 46 -27.72 -11.47 -7.51
CA THR A 46 -27.78 -12.81 -8.09
C THR A 46 -28.60 -12.75 -9.37
N VAL A 47 -28.04 -13.25 -10.46
CA VAL A 47 -28.61 -13.16 -11.81
C VAL A 47 -28.69 -14.58 -12.37
N GLU A 48 -29.86 -14.94 -12.89
CA GLU A 48 -30.04 -16.20 -13.63
C GLU A 48 -29.14 -16.22 -14.87
N GLU A 49 -28.73 -17.40 -15.34
CA GLU A 49 -27.81 -17.47 -16.49
C GLU A 49 -28.41 -16.85 -17.76
N SER A 50 -29.73 -16.91 -17.93
CA SER A 50 -30.45 -16.27 -19.04
C SER A 50 -30.37 -14.74 -19.00
N ASP A 51 -30.31 -14.16 -17.81
CA ASP A 51 -30.39 -12.71 -17.63
C ASP A 51 -29.00 -12.05 -17.74
N LEU A 52 -27.92 -12.85 -17.82
CA LEU A 52 -26.58 -12.35 -18.15
C LEU A 52 -26.49 -11.75 -19.55
N GLU A 53 -27.43 -12.05 -20.45
CA GLU A 53 -27.50 -11.41 -21.77
C GLU A 53 -27.78 -9.90 -21.67
N ALA A 54 -28.40 -9.44 -20.56
CA ALA A 54 -28.58 -8.03 -20.26
C ALA A 54 -27.28 -7.32 -19.83
N PHE A 55 -26.15 -8.04 -19.76
CA PHE A 55 -24.88 -7.50 -19.33
C PHE A 55 -23.81 -7.54 -20.42
N GLU A 56 -23.11 -6.41 -20.59
CA GLU A 56 -21.96 -6.30 -21.48
C GLU A 56 -20.63 -6.48 -20.71
N PRO A 57 -19.56 -6.97 -21.35
CA PRO A 57 -18.22 -6.97 -20.75
C PRO A 57 -17.78 -5.56 -20.38
N ALA A 58 -17.19 -5.43 -19.19
CA ALA A 58 -16.63 -4.18 -18.71
C ALA A 58 -15.13 -4.31 -18.39
N ASP A 59 -14.40 -3.20 -18.49
CA ASP A 59 -13.01 -3.13 -18.04
C ASP A 59 -12.91 -3.19 -16.51
N ASN A 60 -11.75 -3.62 -15.99
CA ASN A 60 -11.51 -3.60 -14.55
C ASN A 60 -11.45 -2.14 -14.02
N PRO A 61 -12.30 -1.75 -13.05
CA PRO A 61 -12.31 -0.39 -12.49
C PRO A 61 -11.04 -0.01 -11.71
N ASP A 62 -10.13 -0.95 -11.44
CA ASP A 62 -8.86 -0.68 -10.75
C ASP A 62 -7.91 0.23 -11.56
N GLY A 63 -8.02 0.23 -12.89
CA GLY A 63 -7.18 1.03 -13.79
C GLY A 63 -7.51 2.53 -13.78
N ASN A 64 -8.66 2.93 -13.24
CA ASN A 64 -9.20 4.30 -13.35
C ASN A 64 -8.97 5.15 -12.09
N ARG A 65 -7.96 4.82 -11.27
CA ARG A 65 -7.64 5.57 -10.05
C ARG A 65 -7.09 6.96 -10.43
N PRO A 66 -7.65 8.07 -9.92
CA PRO A 66 -7.17 9.40 -10.27
C PRO A 66 -5.74 9.59 -9.76
N LEU A 67 -4.89 10.26 -10.55
CA LEU A 67 -3.47 10.50 -10.21
C LEU A 67 -3.31 11.13 -8.82
N GLY A 68 -4.20 12.04 -8.43
CA GLY A 68 -4.20 12.66 -7.11
C GLY A 68 -4.37 11.66 -5.96
N ALA A 69 -5.21 10.62 -6.13
CA ALA A 69 -5.38 9.58 -5.13
C ALA A 69 -4.13 8.69 -5.00
N THR A 70 -3.42 8.47 -6.10
CA THR A 70 -2.14 7.74 -6.08
C THR A 70 -1.08 8.52 -5.30
N VAL A 71 -0.95 9.83 -5.55
CA VAL A 71 -0.01 10.69 -4.80
C VAL A 71 -0.38 10.74 -3.33
N ALA A 72 -1.65 10.97 -3.00
CA ALA A 72 -2.13 11.00 -1.62
C ALA A 72 -1.84 9.68 -0.88
N SER A 73 -2.14 8.54 -1.50
CA SER A 73 -1.87 7.22 -0.90
C SER A 73 -0.37 6.95 -0.69
N SER A 74 0.48 7.50 -1.56
CA SER A 74 1.93 7.37 -1.44
C SER A 74 2.48 8.20 -0.28
N LEU A 75 1.96 9.42 -0.09
CA LEU A 75 2.29 10.27 1.06
C LEU A 75 1.78 9.66 2.37
N GLU A 76 0.57 9.12 2.37
CA GLU A 76 0.01 8.45 3.54
C GLU A 76 0.82 7.21 3.93
N MET A 77 1.21 6.40 2.94
CA MET A 77 2.10 5.25 3.17
C MET A 77 3.47 5.68 3.71
N LEU A 78 4.05 6.77 3.20
CA LEU A 78 5.30 7.32 3.73
C LEU A 78 5.13 7.77 5.19
N TYR A 79 4.05 8.47 5.50
CA TYR A 79 3.73 8.89 6.86
C TYR A 79 3.61 7.69 7.81
N TRP A 80 2.85 6.66 7.45
CA TRP A 80 2.70 5.47 8.28
C TRP A 80 4.02 4.72 8.46
N ARG A 81 4.86 4.63 7.42
CA ARG A 81 6.20 4.04 7.52
C ARG A 81 7.09 4.80 8.48
N LEU A 82 7.11 6.14 8.37
CA LEU A 82 7.92 6.98 9.26
C LEU A 82 7.45 6.85 10.71
N ARG A 83 6.13 6.89 10.92
CA ARG A 83 5.55 6.73 12.25
C ARG A 83 5.84 5.36 12.87
N ALA A 84 5.76 4.28 12.09
CA ALA A 84 6.13 2.95 12.56
C ALA A 84 7.63 2.86 12.91
N PHE A 85 8.49 3.47 12.08
CA PHE A 85 9.93 3.54 12.32
C PHE A 85 10.26 4.26 13.63
N GLU A 86 9.61 5.39 13.91
CA GLU A 86 9.76 6.12 15.18
C GLU A 86 9.32 5.28 16.38
N GLN A 87 8.15 4.62 16.29
CA GLN A 87 7.67 3.73 17.34
C GLN A 87 8.66 2.62 17.64
N GLN A 88 9.28 2.07 16.58
CA GLN A 88 10.27 1.01 16.71
C GLN A 88 11.56 1.48 17.39
N LEU A 89 12.04 2.69 17.08
CA LEU A 89 13.20 3.29 17.75
C LEU A 89 12.92 3.55 19.23
N VAL A 90 11.72 4.04 19.57
CA VAL A 90 11.31 4.28 20.97
C VAL A 90 11.18 2.97 21.74
N ALA A 91 10.66 1.91 21.12
CA ALA A 91 10.59 0.58 21.71
C ALA A 91 11.99 -0.01 21.99
N HIS A 92 12.97 0.32 21.16
CA HIS A 92 14.33 -0.21 21.22
C HIS A 92 15.35 0.87 21.59
N LEU A 93 15.10 1.58 22.70
CA LEU A 93 15.86 2.76 23.10
C LEU A 93 17.37 2.51 23.21
N ILE A 94 17.79 1.39 23.82
CA ILE A 94 19.22 1.07 24.03
C ILE A 94 19.96 0.92 22.69
N PRO A 95 19.58 -0.02 21.80
CA PRO A 95 20.26 -0.17 20.52
C PRO A 95 20.06 1.05 19.61
N ALA A 96 18.89 1.71 19.62
CA ALA A 96 18.65 2.94 18.86
C ALA A 96 19.63 4.07 19.25
N THR A 97 19.86 4.26 20.55
CA THR A 97 20.79 5.27 21.06
C THR A 97 22.24 4.92 20.67
N ALA A 98 22.61 3.64 20.76
CA ALA A 98 23.96 3.20 20.38
C ALA A 98 24.26 3.45 18.89
N VAL A 99 23.35 3.05 17.99
CA VAL A 99 23.55 3.27 16.55
C VAL A 99 23.40 4.76 16.18
N GLY A 100 22.54 5.50 16.87
CA GLY A 100 22.44 6.95 16.74
C GLY A 100 23.72 7.69 17.14
N ALA A 101 24.39 7.23 18.20
CA ALA A 101 25.69 7.77 18.61
C ALA A 101 26.77 7.49 17.55
N LEU A 102 26.76 6.29 16.93
CA LEU A 102 27.67 5.99 15.80
C LEU A 102 27.43 6.92 14.61
N VAL A 103 26.17 7.20 14.26
CA VAL A 103 25.84 8.17 13.20
C VAL A 103 26.39 9.56 13.55
N ALA A 104 26.18 10.03 14.79
CA ALA A 104 26.67 11.33 15.23
C ALA A 104 28.21 11.41 15.19
N VAL A 105 28.91 10.37 15.67
CA VAL A 105 30.37 10.29 15.63
C VAL A 105 30.89 10.23 14.20
N GLY A 106 30.27 9.45 13.32
CA GLY A 106 30.67 9.36 11.92
C GLY A 106 30.44 10.66 11.15
N TYR A 107 29.34 11.37 11.44
CA TYR A 107 28.99 12.63 10.78
C TYR A 107 29.95 13.78 11.13
N VAL A 108 30.31 13.92 12.41
CA VAL A 108 31.18 15.03 12.87
C VAL A 108 32.66 14.60 12.98
N GLY A 109 32.95 13.30 12.87
CA GLY A 109 34.27 12.73 13.16
C GLY A 109 35.42 13.27 12.33
N ASP A 110 35.16 13.64 11.07
CA ASP A 110 36.13 14.29 10.18
C ASP A 110 36.28 15.80 10.45
N SER A 111 35.29 16.42 11.11
CA SER A 111 35.22 17.86 11.34
C SER A 111 35.79 18.30 12.69
N ILE A 112 35.67 17.47 13.74
CA ILE A 112 36.07 17.81 15.11
C ILE A 112 36.93 16.74 15.81
N GLY A 113 37.10 15.57 15.19
CA GLY A 113 37.68 14.38 15.82
C GLY A 113 39.07 14.02 15.29
N PRO A 114 39.75 13.07 15.96
CA PRO A 114 41.03 12.51 15.49
C PRO A 114 40.87 11.45 14.38
N LEU A 115 39.64 11.21 13.91
CA LEU A 115 39.34 10.18 12.93
C LEU A 115 39.73 10.67 11.53
N SER A 116 40.32 9.79 10.73
CA SER A 116 40.45 10.07 9.30
C SER A 116 39.08 10.00 8.63
N GLY A 117 38.86 10.80 7.57
CA GLY A 117 37.59 10.83 6.85
C GLY A 117 37.09 9.45 6.39
N SER A 118 37.99 8.53 6.05
CA SER A 118 37.62 7.14 5.70
C SER A 118 37.04 6.38 6.89
N VAL A 119 37.60 6.52 8.08
CA VAL A 119 37.09 5.87 9.29
C VAL A 119 35.77 6.48 9.71
N ALA A 120 35.66 7.81 9.67
CA ALA A 120 34.41 8.52 9.95
C ALA A 120 33.27 8.06 9.00
N SER A 121 33.58 7.89 7.72
CA SER A 121 32.63 7.40 6.71
C SER A 121 32.17 5.96 6.98
N VAL A 122 33.08 5.06 7.36
CA VAL A 122 32.73 3.68 7.73
C VAL A 122 31.87 3.64 8.98
N VAL A 123 32.19 4.45 10.00
CA VAL A 123 31.40 4.55 11.23
C VAL A 123 30.01 5.11 10.94
N LEU A 124 29.89 6.13 10.10
CA LEU A 124 28.61 6.69 9.66
C LEU A 124 27.77 5.62 8.95
N LEU A 125 28.39 4.85 8.05
CA LEU A 125 27.72 3.78 7.32
C LEU A 125 27.19 2.69 8.27
N ILE A 126 28.02 2.24 9.22
CA ILE A 126 27.60 1.25 10.23
C ILE A 126 26.45 1.80 11.07
N GLY A 127 26.54 3.06 11.53
CA GLY A 127 25.48 3.71 12.28
C GLY A 127 24.17 3.80 11.48
N ALA A 128 24.23 4.19 10.21
CA ALA A 128 23.06 4.32 9.36
C ALA A 128 22.39 2.96 9.08
N VAL A 129 23.18 1.93 8.78
CA VAL A 129 22.70 0.55 8.62
C VAL A 129 22.08 0.04 9.91
N GLY A 130 22.73 0.28 11.06
CA GLY A 130 22.21 -0.08 12.37
C GLY A 130 20.89 0.61 12.68
N LEU A 131 20.77 1.91 12.39
CA LEU A 131 19.52 2.67 12.59
C LEU A 131 18.38 2.13 11.71
N ALA A 132 18.68 1.80 10.45
CA ALA A 132 17.73 1.16 9.55
C ALA A 132 17.29 -0.23 10.04
N PHE A 133 18.23 -0.99 10.61
CA PHE A 133 17.95 -2.31 11.17
C PHE A 133 17.05 -2.24 12.41
N VAL A 134 17.36 -1.34 13.35
CA VAL A 134 16.55 -1.13 14.56
C VAL A 134 15.16 -0.62 14.18
N GLY A 135 15.07 0.49 13.45
CA GLY A 135 13.78 1.10 13.09
C GLY A 135 12.97 0.29 12.07
N GLY A 136 13.60 -0.63 11.34
CA GLY A 136 12.95 -1.58 10.44
C GLY A 136 12.33 -2.80 11.12
N GLY A 137 12.45 -2.90 12.45
CA GLY A 137 11.84 -3.96 13.26
C GLY A 137 12.53 -5.31 13.16
N TYR A 138 13.80 -5.35 12.76
CA TYR A 138 14.54 -6.61 12.62
C TYR A 138 14.96 -7.22 13.96
N LEU A 139 14.81 -6.51 15.07
CA LEU A 139 15.04 -7.04 16.43
C LEU A 139 13.88 -7.90 16.94
N ASP A 140 12.69 -7.77 16.34
CA ASP A 140 11.46 -8.45 16.77
C ASP A 140 11.07 -9.63 15.85
N ARG A 141 11.88 -9.95 14.84
CA ARG A 141 11.68 -11.09 13.94
C ARG A 141 12.38 -12.34 14.45
#